data_AF-A0A972JYT0-F1
#
_entry.id   AF-A0A972JYT0-F1
#
_cell.length_a   1.000
_cell.length_b   1.000
_cell.length_c   1.000
_cell.angle_alpha   90.00
_cell.angle_beta   90.00
_cell.angle_gamma   90.00
#
_symmetry.space_group_name_H-M   'P 1'
#
loop_
_entity.id
_entity.type
_entity.pdbx_description
1 polymer ?
#
loop_
_entity_poly.entity_id
_entity_poly.type
_entity_poly.pdbx_seq_one_letter_code
_entity_poly.pdbx_strand_id
1 'polypeptide(L)'
;MVKERSMMSHPPISQSYNNDLTDLQSSYRTTYRMLQKVQETAVTRGDKELINGMISDVQYAIEWMRTGICPGNRRGIERRAAYQREKLMDPSQMQTYIEQQHRLTPASVITEHQRDQLEHALSQLSSRERECYELHYGMCYSFQEIASLLALKKGTVQYYLQTAQKKINAVM
;
A
#
# COMPACT_ATOMS: atom_id res chain seq x y z
N MET A 1 40.45 -21.57 -11.37
CA MET A 1 39.97 -20.19 -11.58
C MET A 1 38.64 -20.03 -10.87
N VAL A 2 38.67 -19.58 -9.61
CA VAL A 2 37.48 -19.21 -8.85
C VAL A 2 37.34 -17.71 -8.98
N LYS A 3 36.24 -17.26 -9.60
CA LYS A 3 35.96 -15.84 -9.80
C LYS A 3 35.47 -15.28 -8.46
N GLU A 4 36.34 -14.54 -7.76
CA GLU A 4 35.97 -13.79 -6.57
C GLU A 4 34.80 -12.86 -6.92
N ARG A 5 33.66 -13.14 -6.32
CA ARG A 5 32.47 -12.27 -6.35
C ARG A 5 32.85 -11.03 -5.55
N SER A 6 33.23 -9.97 -6.26
CA SER A 6 33.45 -8.64 -5.71
C SER A 6 32.24 -8.27 -4.84
N MET A 7 32.42 -8.26 -3.52
CA MET A 7 31.44 -7.71 -2.59
C MET A 7 31.37 -6.22 -2.87
N MET A 8 30.31 -5.79 -3.55
CA MET A 8 29.89 -4.39 -3.54
C MET A 8 29.58 -4.03 -2.08
N SER A 9 30.57 -3.47 -1.38
CA SER A 9 30.39 -2.81 -0.10
C SER A 9 29.32 -1.74 -0.31
N HIS A 10 28.10 -2.03 0.12
CA HIS A 10 27.05 -1.03 0.15
C HIS A 10 27.55 0.09 1.07
N PRO A 11 27.62 1.35 0.61
CA PRO A 11 28.01 2.44 1.47
C PRO A 11 27.06 2.45 2.68
N PRO A 12 27.56 2.73 3.90
CA PRO A 12 26.73 2.70 5.10
C PRO A 12 25.54 3.64 4.89
N ILE A 13 24.34 3.04 4.88
CA ILE A 13 23.05 3.66 4.53
C ILE A 13 22.75 4.90 5.40
N SER A 14 23.49 5.13 6.49
CA SER A 14 23.31 6.30 7.35
C SER A 14 24.05 7.56 6.89
N GLN A 15 25.16 7.46 6.16
CA GLN A 15 26.05 8.62 5.98
C GLN A 15 25.67 9.53 4.80
N SER A 16 25.11 8.97 3.71
CA SER A 16 24.74 9.76 2.52
C SER A 16 23.52 10.65 2.78
N TYR A 17 22.45 10.11 3.36
CA TYR A 17 21.20 10.85 3.63
C TYR A 17 21.37 12.02 4.62
N ASN A 18 22.31 11.89 5.56
CA ASN A 18 22.61 12.97 6.50
C ASN A 18 23.23 14.17 5.79
N ASN A 19 24.08 13.94 4.78
CA ASN A 19 24.67 15.01 3.99
C ASN A 19 23.60 15.72 3.15
N ASP A 20 22.70 14.97 2.52
CA ASP A 20 21.62 15.51 1.68
C ASP A 20 20.65 16.38 2.51
N LEU A 21 20.32 15.96 3.73
CA LEU A 21 19.46 16.73 4.63
C LEU A 21 20.14 18.03 5.10
N THR A 22 21.43 18.00 5.40
CA THR A 22 22.18 19.20 5.81
C THR A 22 22.30 20.21 4.66
N ASP A 23 22.46 19.73 3.43
CA ASP A 23 22.50 20.57 2.23
C ASP A 23 21.13 21.21 1.97
N LEU A 24 20.06 20.42 2.09
CA LEU A 24 18.68 20.91 1.97
C LEU A 24 18.33 21.96 3.03
N GLN A 25 18.72 21.75 4.30
CA GLN A 25 18.52 22.76 5.34
C GLN A 25 19.31 24.06 5.04
N SER A 26 20.50 23.94 4.47
CA SER A 26 21.36 25.08 4.13
C SER A 26 20.78 25.90 2.96
N SER A 27 20.23 25.24 1.94
CA SER A 27 19.57 25.91 0.83
C SER A 27 18.31 26.65 1.28
N TYR A 28 17.47 26.04 2.13
CA TYR A 28 16.27 26.68 2.68
C TYR A 28 16.59 27.88 3.60
N ARG A 29 17.67 27.81 4.37
CA ARG A 29 18.14 28.98 5.15
C ARG A 29 18.62 30.11 4.25
N THR A 30 19.21 29.78 3.12
CA THR A 30 19.66 30.76 2.13
C THR A 30 18.48 31.43 1.46
N THR A 31 17.47 30.67 1.04
CA THR A 31 16.25 31.22 0.44
C THR A 31 15.47 32.09 1.44
N TYR A 32 15.38 31.68 2.71
CA TYR A 32 14.79 32.50 3.77
C TYR A 32 15.46 33.88 3.89
N ARG A 33 16.80 33.92 3.92
CA ARG A 33 17.56 35.19 3.97
C ARG A 33 17.35 36.05 2.72
N MET A 34 17.23 35.43 1.54
CA MET A 34 16.92 36.15 0.31
C MET A 34 15.52 36.77 0.37
N LEU A 35 14.52 36.01 0.80
CA LEU A 35 13.15 36.49 0.93
C LEU A 35 13.03 37.65 1.93
N GLN A 36 13.76 37.60 3.06
CA GLN A 36 13.81 38.72 4.00
C GLN A 36 14.35 40.01 3.36
N LYS A 37 15.43 39.91 2.56
CA LYS A 37 15.96 41.09 1.84
C LYS A 37 14.96 41.63 0.82
N VAL A 38 14.27 40.75 0.09
CA VAL A 38 13.27 41.15 -0.89
C VAL A 38 12.07 41.81 -0.21
N GLN A 39 11.65 41.30 0.96
CA GLN A 39 10.59 41.87 1.79
C GLN A 39 10.90 43.33 2.21
N GLU A 40 12.15 43.62 2.58
CA GLU A 40 12.60 44.97 2.95
C GLU A 40 12.54 45.94 1.76
N THR A 41 12.84 45.45 0.55
CA THR A 41 12.79 46.25 -0.68
C THR A 41 11.40 46.38 -1.30
N ALA A 42 10.44 45.57 -0.85
CA ALA A 42 9.10 45.57 -1.41
C ALA A 42 8.34 46.85 -1.03
N VAL A 43 7.74 47.51 -2.03
CA VAL A 43 7.02 48.79 -1.83
C VAL A 43 5.51 48.54 -1.75
N THR A 44 4.98 47.66 -2.58
CA THR A 44 3.55 47.35 -2.66
C THR A 44 3.09 46.48 -1.51
N ARG A 45 1.91 46.76 -0.96
CA ARG A 45 1.29 45.94 0.09
C ARG A 45 1.05 44.50 -0.35
N GLY A 46 0.57 44.29 -1.58
CA GLY A 46 0.34 42.94 -2.12
C GLY A 46 1.62 42.11 -2.22
N ASP A 47 2.72 42.73 -2.66
CA ASP A 47 4.02 42.05 -2.74
C ASP A 47 4.51 41.65 -1.34
N LYS A 48 4.34 42.52 -0.34
CA LYS A 48 4.68 42.21 1.06
C LYS A 48 3.87 41.03 1.61
N GLU A 49 2.57 40.99 1.35
CA GLU A 49 1.70 39.90 1.80
C GLU A 49 2.09 38.56 1.15
N LEU A 50 2.40 38.56 -0.14
CA LEU A 50 2.85 37.38 -0.88
C LEU A 50 4.21 36.89 -0.36
N ILE A 51 5.17 37.80 -0.17
CA ILE A 51 6.50 37.46 0.37
C ILE A 51 6.38 36.93 1.82
N ASN A 52 5.48 37.47 2.64
CA ASN A 52 5.22 36.95 3.99
C ASN A 52 4.70 35.51 3.97
N GLY A 53 3.84 35.18 3.00
CA GLY A 53 3.41 33.79 2.76
C GLY A 53 4.59 32.89 2.45
N MET A 54 5.44 33.29 1.50
CA MET A 54 6.65 32.53 1.14
C MET A 54 7.61 32.34 2.32
N ILE A 55 7.82 33.37 3.13
CA ILE A 55 8.65 33.30 4.35
C ILE A 55 8.06 32.28 5.33
N SER A 56 6.74 32.31 5.53
CA SER A 56 6.04 31.40 6.43
C SER A 56 6.17 29.93 5.98
N ASP A 57 6.04 29.68 4.67
CA ASP A 57 6.17 28.35 4.09
C ASP A 57 7.60 27.80 4.24
N VAL A 58 8.61 28.63 3.97
CA VAL A 58 10.03 28.26 4.14
C VAL A 58 10.34 27.98 5.61
N GLN A 59 9.82 28.80 6.53
CA GLN A 59 9.98 28.60 7.97
C GLN A 59 9.31 27.31 8.44
N TYR A 60 8.11 26.99 7.93
CA TYR A 60 7.41 25.75 8.19
C TYR A 60 8.24 24.53 7.76
N ALA A 61 8.83 24.57 6.56
CA ALA A 61 9.68 23.50 6.05
C ALA A 61 10.96 23.32 6.89
N ILE A 62 11.61 24.43 7.29
CA ILE A 62 12.81 24.39 8.16
C ILE A 62 12.50 23.74 9.50
N GLU A 63 11.36 24.07 10.11
CA GLU A 63 10.97 23.51 11.40
C GLU A 63 10.69 22.00 11.31
N TRP A 64 10.07 21.55 10.22
CA TRP A 64 9.91 20.12 9.90
C TRP A 64 11.25 19.39 9.81
N MET A 65 12.20 19.93 9.03
CA MET A 65 13.53 19.32 8.87
C MET A 65 14.34 19.31 10.17
N ARG A 66 14.13 20.32 11.04
CA ARG A 66 14.84 20.44 12.32
C ARG A 66 14.30 19.49 13.39
N THR A 67 12.98 19.36 13.48
CA THR A 67 12.32 18.65 14.60
C THR A 67 11.82 17.27 14.22
N GLY A 68 11.59 17.01 12.92
CA GLY A 68 10.91 15.81 12.45
C GLY A 68 9.43 15.72 12.84
N ILE A 69 8.87 16.79 13.40
CA ILE A 69 7.49 16.87 13.90
C ILE A 69 6.77 17.97 13.13
N CYS A 70 5.50 17.73 12.82
CA CYS A 70 4.65 18.73 12.19
C CYS A 70 4.57 20.02 13.04
N PRO A 71 5.05 21.18 12.52
CA PRO A 71 5.00 22.46 13.22
C PRO A 71 3.55 22.83 13.55
N GLY A 72 3.33 23.34 14.76
CA GLY A 72 2.00 23.69 15.27
C GLY A 72 1.22 22.53 15.91
N ASN A 73 1.68 21.29 15.79
CA ASN A 73 0.99 20.14 16.39
C ASN A 73 1.53 19.86 17.80
N ARG A 74 0.69 19.96 18.84
CA ARG A 74 1.10 19.73 20.25
C ARG A 74 1.42 18.27 20.59
N ARG A 75 1.02 17.32 19.73
CA ARG A 75 1.22 15.88 19.90
C ARG A 75 1.74 15.30 18.58
N GLY A 76 2.77 14.46 18.61
CA GLY A 76 3.37 13.91 17.40
C GLY A 76 2.56 12.76 16.80
N ILE A 77 3.04 12.26 15.66
CA ILE A 77 2.38 11.19 14.88
C ILE A 77 2.44 9.84 15.60
N GLU A 78 3.43 9.64 16.46
CA GLU A 78 3.62 8.44 17.29
C GLU A 78 2.39 8.13 18.15
N ARG A 79 1.70 9.16 18.65
CA ARG A 79 0.47 8.95 19.43
C ARG A 79 -0.69 8.44 18.59
N ARG A 80 -0.76 8.76 17.30
CA ARG A 80 -1.81 8.21 16.42
C ARG A 80 -1.63 6.72 16.19
N ALA A 81 -0.39 6.22 16.15
CA ALA A 81 -0.15 4.79 15.98
C ALA A 81 -0.76 3.98 17.13
N ALA A 82 -0.55 4.40 18.38
CA ALA A 82 -1.08 3.73 19.56
C ALA A 82 -2.62 3.71 19.60
N TYR A 83 -3.30 4.80 19.22
CA TYR A 83 -4.77 4.86 19.34
C TYR A 83 -5.53 4.43 18.08
N GLN A 84 -4.92 4.53 16.89
CA GLN A 84 -5.61 4.29 15.62
C GLN A 84 -5.19 2.99 14.92
N ARG A 85 -3.95 2.51 15.13
CA ARG A 85 -3.47 1.26 14.50
C ARG A 85 -3.59 0.06 15.42
N GLU A 86 -3.45 0.26 16.73
CA GLU A 86 -3.58 -0.84 17.69
C GLU A 86 -5.06 -1.08 18.00
N LYS A 87 -5.57 -2.23 17.55
CA LYS A 87 -6.85 -2.75 18.05
C LYS A 87 -6.56 -3.69 19.20
N LEU A 88 -7.18 -3.43 20.34
CA LEU A 88 -7.12 -4.35 21.48
C LEU A 88 -7.73 -5.69 21.04
N MET A 89 -6.90 -6.71 20.94
CA MET A 89 -7.29 -8.08 20.57
C MET A 89 -6.73 -9.03 21.60
N ASP A 90 -7.50 -10.08 21.91
CA ASP A 90 -7.02 -11.17 22.75
C ASP A 90 -5.82 -11.87 22.06
N PRO A 91 -4.68 -12.03 22.75
CA PRO A 91 -3.52 -12.77 22.23
C PRO A 91 -3.88 -14.15 21.67
N SER A 92 -4.87 -14.84 22.26
CA SER A 92 -5.31 -16.16 21.77
C SER A 92 -5.92 -16.10 20.36
N GLN A 93 -6.67 -15.03 20.08
CA GLN A 93 -7.29 -14.78 18.77
C GLN A 93 -6.26 -14.39 17.73
N MET A 94 -5.27 -13.58 18.13
CA MET A 94 -4.13 -13.24 17.27
C MET A 94 -3.31 -14.48 16.92
N GLN A 95 -3.01 -15.33 17.90
CA GLN A 95 -2.31 -16.59 17.70
C GLN A 95 -3.08 -17.52 16.75
N THR A 96 -4.40 -17.64 16.93
CA THR A 96 -5.27 -18.42 16.04
C THR A 96 -5.27 -17.88 14.61
N TYR A 97 -5.35 -16.56 14.44
CA TYR A 97 -5.30 -15.93 13.12
C TYR A 97 -3.95 -16.16 12.42
N ILE A 98 -2.86 -16.00 13.17
CA ILE A 98 -1.49 -16.25 12.70
C ILE A 98 -1.31 -17.72 12.33
N GLU A 99 -1.82 -18.65 13.14
CA GLU A 99 -1.84 -20.08 12.84
C GLU A 99 -2.70 -20.41 11.63
N GLN A 100 -3.82 -19.72 11.40
CA GLN A 100 -4.64 -19.90 10.20
C GLN A 100 -3.95 -19.33 8.95
N GLN A 101 -3.24 -18.21 9.06
CA GLN A 101 -2.45 -17.62 7.97
C GLN A 101 -1.19 -18.45 7.67
N HIS A 102 -0.52 -18.98 8.70
CA HIS A 102 0.65 -19.85 8.61
C HIS A 102 0.31 -21.33 8.45
N ARG A 103 -0.98 -21.70 8.51
CA ARG A 103 -1.53 -22.83 7.77
C ARG A 103 -1.47 -22.51 6.26
N LEU A 104 -0.27 -22.23 5.78
CA LEU A 104 0.29 -22.96 4.64
C LEU A 104 0.25 -24.44 5.02
N THR A 105 -0.96 -25.02 5.12
CA THR A 105 -1.10 -26.44 4.88
C THR A 105 -0.33 -26.67 3.58
N PRO A 106 0.66 -27.60 3.53
CA PRO A 106 1.21 -27.98 2.25
C PRO A 106 -0.01 -28.34 1.42
N ALA A 107 -0.29 -27.52 0.39
CA ALA A 107 -1.57 -27.43 -0.31
C ALA A 107 -2.29 -28.76 -0.21
N SER A 108 -3.27 -28.85 0.71
CA SER A 108 -3.88 -30.09 1.20
C SER A 108 -3.68 -31.18 0.16
N VAL A 109 -2.71 -32.10 0.36
CA VAL A 109 -2.18 -32.95 -0.73
C VAL A 109 -3.36 -33.58 -1.46
N ILE A 110 -3.78 -32.94 -2.56
CA ILE A 110 -4.97 -33.34 -3.30
C ILE A 110 -4.52 -34.62 -3.95
N THR A 111 -5.14 -35.74 -3.56
CA THR A 111 -4.86 -37.04 -4.19
C THR A 111 -5.10 -36.88 -5.69
N GLU A 112 -4.35 -37.59 -6.52
CA GLU A 112 -4.51 -37.54 -7.98
C GLU A 112 -5.98 -37.71 -8.40
N HIS A 113 -6.67 -38.69 -7.81
CA HIS A 113 -8.11 -38.89 -7.99
C HIS A 113 -8.99 -37.66 -7.65
N GLN A 114 -8.65 -36.89 -6.62
CA GLN A 114 -9.38 -35.66 -6.28
C GLN A 114 -9.10 -34.54 -7.29
N ARG A 115 -7.90 -34.51 -7.89
CA ARG A 115 -7.62 -33.58 -9.00
C ARG A 115 -8.42 -33.97 -10.23
N ASP A 116 -8.48 -35.26 -10.55
CA ASP A 116 -9.25 -35.75 -11.70
C ASP A 116 -10.74 -35.44 -11.54
N GLN A 117 -11.29 -35.60 -10.32
CA GLN A 117 -12.66 -35.20 -10.01
C GLN A 117 -12.89 -33.69 -10.19
N LEU A 118 -11.93 -32.87 -9.74
CA LEU A 118 -12.01 -31.41 -9.89
C LEU A 118 -11.93 -31.01 -11.38
N GLU A 119 -11.01 -31.60 -12.14
CA GLU A 119 -10.85 -31.33 -13.57
C GLU A 119 -12.09 -31.77 -14.35
N HIS A 120 -12.64 -32.94 -14.03
CA HIS A 120 -13.92 -33.39 -14.58
C HIS A 120 -15.04 -32.40 -14.25
N ALA A 121 -15.19 -31.97 -13.00
CA ALA A 121 -16.22 -31.01 -12.62
C ALA A 121 -16.04 -29.68 -13.38
N LEU A 122 -14.80 -29.19 -13.50
CA LEU A 122 -14.50 -27.94 -14.21
C LEU A 122 -14.68 -28.02 -15.73
N SER A 123 -14.53 -29.22 -16.31
CA SER A 123 -14.72 -29.45 -17.76
C SER A 123 -16.17 -29.26 -18.23
N GLN A 124 -17.14 -29.35 -17.32
CA GLN A 124 -18.57 -29.20 -17.65
C GLN A 124 -19.03 -27.73 -17.71
N LEU A 125 -18.21 -26.80 -17.20
CA LEU A 125 -18.52 -25.38 -17.25
C LEU A 125 -18.17 -24.81 -18.62
N SER A 126 -18.99 -23.88 -19.10
CA SER A 126 -18.60 -23.06 -20.24
C SER A 126 -17.39 -22.18 -19.88
N SER A 127 -16.64 -21.72 -20.88
CA SER A 127 -15.47 -20.86 -20.68
C SER A 127 -15.77 -19.64 -19.79
N ARG A 128 -16.93 -19.00 -19.98
CA ARG A 128 -17.36 -17.83 -19.20
C ARG A 128 -17.81 -18.16 -17.79
N GLU A 129 -18.50 -19.28 -17.61
CA GLU A 129 -18.88 -19.76 -16.26
C GLU A 129 -17.64 -20.11 -15.44
N ARG A 130 -16.69 -20.83 -16.06
CA ARG A 130 -15.41 -21.20 -15.42
C ARG A 130 -14.60 -19.98 -15.03
N GLU A 131 -14.44 -19.01 -15.93
CA GLU A 131 -13.71 -17.77 -15.68
C GLU A 131 -14.32 -16.98 -14.52
N CYS A 132 -15.66 -16.83 -14.48
CA CYS A 132 -16.33 -16.17 -13.36
C CYS A 132 -16.14 -16.95 -12.03
N TYR A 133 -16.20 -18.28 -12.10
CA TYR A 133 -16.05 -19.16 -10.93
C TYR A 133 -14.65 -19.09 -10.32
N GLU A 134 -13.61 -19.13 -11.16
CA GLU A 134 -12.21 -19.04 -10.76
C GLU A 134 -11.88 -17.66 -10.15
N LEU A 135 -12.39 -16.58 -10.75
CA LEU A 135 -12.19 -15.24 -10.21
C LEU A 135 -12.87 -15.05 -8.84
N HIS A 136 -14.05 -15.63 -8.64
CA HIS A 136 -14.76 -15.49 -7.37
C HIS A 136 -14.20 -16.41 -6.27
N TYR A 137 -14.04 -17.70 -6.55
CA TYR A 137 -13.66 -18.69 -5.53
C TYR A 137 -12.14 -18.94 -5.44
N GLY A 138 -11.41 -18.77 -6.55
CA GLY A 138 -9.95 -18.90 -6.55
C GLY A 138 -9.24 -17.63 -6.12
N MET A 139 -9.70 -16.47 -6.61
CA MET A 139 -9.06 -15.16 -6.39
C MET A 139 -9.83 -14.24 -5.45
N CYS A 140 -10.99 -14.67 -4.91
CA CYS A 140 -11.80 -13.94 -3.93
C CYS A 140 -12.29 -12.56 -4.40
N TYR A 141 -12.48 -12.34 -5.70
CA TYR A 141 -13.05 -11.09 -6.21
C TYR A 141 -14.55 -10.98 -5.93
N SER A 142 -15.02 -9.76 -5.66
CA SER A 142 -16.46 -9.47 -5.55
C SER A 142 -17.14 -9.48 -6.93
N PHE A 143 -18.46 -9.68 -6.95
CA PHE A 143 -19.22 -9.70 -8.22
C PHE A 143 -19.11 -8.40 -9.02
N GLN A 144 -18.91 -7.26 -8.34
CA GLN A 144 -18.76 -5.97 -9.00
C GLN A 144 -17.37 -5.83 -9.65
N GLU A 145 -16.33 -6.35 -9.00
CA GLU A 145 -14.97 -6.35 -9.54
C GLU A 145 -14.88 -7.28 -10.76
N ILE A 146 -15.46 -8.49 -10.67
CA ILE A 146 -15.53 -9.43 -11.79
C ILE A 146 -16.29 -8.84 -12.98
N ALA A 147 -17.42 -8.17 -12.71
CA ALA A 147 -18.20 -7.49 -13.73
C ALA A 147 -17.36 -6.40 -14.44
N SER A 148 -16.55 -5.66 -13.69
CA SER A 148 -15.68 -4.62 -14.23
C SER A 148 -14.51 -5.22 -15.04
N LEU A 149 -13.95 -6.33 -14.58
CA LEU A 149 -12.81 -7.02 -15.20
C LEU A 149 -13.20 -7.70 -16.53
N LEU A 150 -14.39 -8.31 -16.57
CA LEU A 150 -14.90 -9.02 -17.76
C LEU A 150 -15.78 -8.15 -18.66
N ALA A 151 -15.96 -6.87 -18.33
CA ALA A 151 -16.89 -5.95 -19.01
C ALA A 151 -18.33 -6.51 -19.12
N LEU A 152 -18.82 -7.11 -18.03
CA LEU A 152 -20.15 -7.70 -17.91
C LEU A 152 -21.01 -6.89 -16.93
N LYS A 153 -22.33 -7.13 -16.97
CA LYS A 153 -23.22 -6.64 -15.91
C LYS A 153 -23.12 -7.54 -14.68
N LYS A 154 -23.23 -6.97 -13.48
CA LYS A 154 -23.22 -7.71 -12.21
C LYS A 154 -24.23 -8.87 -12.18
N GLY A 155 -25.44 -8.66 -12.71
CA GLY A 155 -26.46 -9.71 -12.79
C GLY A 155 -26.08 -10.88 -13.71
N THR A 156 -25.32 -10.61 -14.77
CA THR A 156 -24.80 -11.64 -15.68
C THR A 156 -23.73 -12.50 -14.99
N VAL A 157 -22.82 -11.89 -14.23
CA VAL A 157 -21.83 -12.60 -13.41
C VAL A 157 -22.52 -13.48 -12.37
N GLN A 158 -23.54 -12.96 -11.69
CA GLN A 158 -24.32 -13.72 -10.72
C GLN A 158 -25.00 -14.93 -11.37
N TYR A 159 -25.60 -14.76 -12.55
CA TYR A 159 -26.22 -15.86 -13.29
C TYR A 159 -25.21 -16.95 -13.68
N TYR A 160 -24.03 -16.56 -14.19
CA TYR A 160 -22.97 -17.52 -14.53
C TYR A 160 -22.47 -18.28 -13.30
N LEU A 161 -22.28 -17.61 -12.17
CA LEU A 161 -21.88 -18.27 -10.91
C LEU A 161 -22.94 -19.24 -10.39
N GLN A 162 -24.22 -18.87 -10.44
CA GLN A 162 -25.32 -19.75 -10.02
C GLN A 162 -25.42 -20.99 -10.92
N THR A 163 -25.25 -20.82 -12.23
CA THR A 163 -25.31 -21.92 -13.19
C THR A 163 -24.09 -22.84 -13.06
N ALA A 164 -22.90 -22.26 -12.89
CA ALA A 164 -21.67 -22.97 -12.56
C ALA A 164 -21.83 -23.84 -11.30
N GLN A 165 -22.33 -23.25 -10.21
CA GLN A 165 -22.51 -23.98 -8.95
C GLN A 165 -23.52 -25.12 -9.09
N LYS A 166 -24.62 -24.91 -9.84
CA LYS A 166 -25.59 -25.98 -10.11
C LYS A 166 -24.98 -27.16 -10.88
N LYS A 167 -24.11 -26.88 -11.86
CA LYS A 167 -23.41 -27.93 -12.63
C LYS A 167 -22.44 -28.70 -11.75
N ILE A 168 -21.62 -28.01 -10.95
CA ILE A 168 -20.67 -28.66 -10.05
C ILE A 168 -21.39 -29.53 -9.02
N ASN A 169 -22.48 -29.04 -8.42
CA ASN A 169 -23.29 -29.80 -7.46
C ASN A 169 -24.03 -31.02 -8.09
N ALA A 170 -24.15 -31.08 -9.41
CA ALA A 170 -24.74 -32.24 -10.08
C ALA A 170 -23.70 -33.35 -10.35
N VAL A 171 -22.41 -33.00 -10.31
CA VAL A 171 -21.27 -33.91 -10.59
C VAL A 171 -20.67 -34.49 -9.32
N MET A 172 -20.63 -33.68 -8.25
CA MET A 172 -20.16 -34.06 -6.92
C MET A 172 -21.27 -34.63 -6.07
#